data_AF-A0AAN0JFU9-F1
#
_entry.id   AF-A0AAN0JFU9-F1
#
_cell.length_a   1.000
_cell.length_b   1.000
_cell.length_c   1.000
_cell.angle_alpha   90.00
_cell.angle_beta   90.00
_cell.angle_gamma   90.00
#
_symmetry.space_group_name_H-M   'P 1'
#
loop_
_entity.id
_entity.type
_entity.pdbx_description
1 polymer ?
#
loop_
_entity_poly.entity_id
_entity_poly.type
_entity_poly.pdbx_seq_one_letter_code
_entity_poly.pdbx_strand_id
1 'polypeptide(L)'
;MMKSGSSMIAIKVNDEDYLAVIGGWGPSSNNTPKQPGAQYSERYGNQLCNEVHMYRLKTDEWISPTVTGDRPPPIYNFSLSSITNTTAILFGGVAGHDRPINDVYVFEFTKDSTDILMSGFKMIYASMGIMHSQHY
;
A
#
# COMPACT_ATOMS: atom_id res chain seq x y z
N MET A 1 8.65 -6.51 11.66
CA MET A 1 8.42 -5.18 11.04
C MET A 1 8.43 -4.10 12.12
N MET A 2 9.34 -3.12 12.04
CA MET A 2 9.27 -1.89 12.84
C MET A 2 9.40 -0.70 11.87
N LYS A 3 8.26 -0.14 11.45
CA LYS A 3 8.18 1.00 10.54
C LYS A 3 7.15 2.00 11.06
N SER A 4 7.42 3.29 10.95
CA SER A 4 6.50 4.37 11.27
C SER A 4 5.88 4.95 10.01
N GLY A 5 4.71 5.59 10.13
CA GLY A 5 4.01 6.20 9.00
C GLY A 5 3.53 5.23 7.93
N SER A 6 3.54 3.92 8.20
CA SER A 6 2.77 2.96 7.40
C SER A 6 1.27 3.16 7.67
N SER A 7 0.45 2.63 6.78
CA SER A 7 -0.99 2.55 7.00
C SER A 7 -1.46 1.11 6.95
N MET A 8 -2.56 0.82 7.64
CA MET A 8 -3.14 -0.51 7.75
C MET A 8 -4.64 -0.50 7.51
N ILE A 9 -5.16 -1.58 6.94
CA ILE A 9 -6.60 -1.79 6.73
C ILE A 9 -6.98 -3.24 7.01
N ALA A 10 -8.21 -3.45 7.45
CA ALA A 10 -8.82 -4.76 7.46
C ALA A 10 -9.42 -5.08 6.09
N ILE A 11 -9.18 -6.29 5.61
CA ILE A 11 -9.77 -6.86 4.39
C ILE A 11 -10.24 -8.28 4.68
N LYS A 12 -11.22 -8.75 3.92
CA LYS A 12 -11.78 -10.10 4.01
C LYS A 12 -11.78 -10.74 2.63
N VAL A 13 -11.03 -11.83 2.48
CA VAL A 13 -10.89 -12.58 1.22
C VAL A 13 -11.30 -14.03 1.47
N ASN A 14 -12.27 -14.53 0.71
CA ASN A 14 -12.85 -15.87 0.88
C ASN A 14 -13.27 -16.15 2.34
N ASP A 15 -14.00 -15.21 2.94
CA ASP A 15 -14.46 -15.20 4.34
C ASP A 15 -13.37 -15.16 5.42
N GLU A 16 -12.09 -15.17 5.06
CA GLU A 16 -10.97 -15.03 5.99
C GLU A 16 -10.55 -13.57 6.16
N ASP A 17 -10.36 -13.14 7.41
CA ASP A 17 -9.95 -11.78 7.76
C ASP A 17 -8.42 -11.62 7.76
N TYR A 18 -7.97 -10.51 7.18
CA TYR A 18 -6.57 -10.12 7.11
C TYR A 18 -6.39 -8.65 7.48
N LEU A 19 -5.25 -8.33 8.08
CA LEU A 19 -4.77 -6.96 8.20
C LEU A 19 -3.69 -6.72 7.14
N ALA A 20 -3.95 -5.85 6.18
CA ALA A 20 -2.94 -5.43 5.19
C ALA A 20 -2.21 -4.18 5.70
N VAL A 21 -0.88 -4.19 5.65
CA VAL A 21 0.00 -3.10 6.06
C VAL A 21 0.88 -2.71 4.88
N ILE A 22 0.86 -1.43 4.51
CA ILE A 22 1.57 -0.93 3.33
C ILE A 22 2.59 0.14 3.74
N GLY A 23 3.77 0.06 3.12
CA GLY A 23 4.80 1.10 3.15
C GLY A 23 5.38 1.40 4.52
N GLY A 24 5.71 2.66 4.74
CA GLY A 24 6.31 3.19 5.96
C GLY A 24 7.80 3.45 5.87
N TRP A 25 8.34 3.99 6.95
CA TRP A 25 9.72 4.41 7.11
C TRP A 25 10.36 3.70 8.31
N GLY A 26 11.56 3.16 8.14
CA GLY A 26 12.28 2.50 9.23
C GLY A 26 13.67 2.00 8.82
N PRO A 27 14.40 1.33 9.74
CA PRO A 27 15.74 0.83 9.48
C PRO A 27 15.81 -0.07 8.23
N SER A 28 16.88 0.05 7.44
CA SER A 28 17.07 -0.77 6.24
C SER A 28 17.17 -2.27 6.54
N SER A 29 17.76 -2.63 7.69
CA SER A 29 17.87 -4.01 8.20
C SER A 29 16.53 -4.72 8.37
N ASN A 30 15.44 -3.98 8.59
CA ASN A 30 14.09 -4.54 8.81
C ASN A 30 13.40 -5.10 7.57
N ASN A 31 14.09 -5.11 6.42
CA ASN A 31 13.54 -5.52 5.12
C ASN A 31 14.37 -6.66 4.53
N THR A 32 14.88 -7.55 5.40
CA THR A 32 15.70 -8.69 5.02
C THR A 32 14.94 -9.98 5.36
N PRO A 33 14.58 -10.82 4.36
CA PRO A 33 14.76 -10.60 2.92
C PRO A 33 13.83 -9.51 2.36
N LYS A 34 14.23 -8.87 1.26
CA LYS A 34 13.41 -7.88 0.56
C LYS A 34 12.23 -8.55 -0.13
N GLN A 35 11.06 -7.92 -0.10
CA GLN A 35 9.90 -8.44 -0.83
C GLN A 35 10.14 -8.29 -2.35
N PRO A 36 9.88 -9.35 -3.16
CA PRO A 36 10.02 -9.27 -4.61
C PRO A 36 9.25 -8.10 -5.23
N GLY A 37 9.91 -7.39 -6.15
CA GLY A 37 9.35 -6.21 -6.82
C GLY A 37 9.13 -4.98 -5.92
N ALA A 38 9.50 -5.03 -4.64
CA ALA A 38 9.42 -3.86 -3.78
C ALA A 38 10.59 -2.91 -4.03
N GLN A 39 10.31 -1.62 -3.89
CA GLN A 39 11.27 -0.55 -4.00
C GLN A 39 11.55 0.04 -2.63
N TYR A 40 12.76 0.59 -2.50
CA TYR A 40 13.25 1.17 -1.27
C TYR A 40 13.94 2.48 -1.59
N SER A 41 13.78 3.48 -0.73
CA SER A 41 14.45 4.78 -0.85
C SER A 41 15.17 5.08 0.46
N GLU A 42 16.50 5.03 0.44
CA GLU A 42 17.33 5.31 1.61
C GLU A 42 17.30 6.80 1.96
N ARG A 43 17.23 7.08 3.26
CA ARG A 43 17.21 8.43 3.81
C ARG A 43 17.61 8.42 5.28
N TYR A 44 18.68 9.14 5.61
CA TYR A 44 19.19 9.33 6.98
C TYR A 44 19.38 8.03 7.79
N GLY A 45 19.94 6.99 7.18
CA GLY A 45 20.16 5.69 7.83
C GLY A 45 18.90 4.82 7.96
N ASN A 46 17.74 5.32 7.54
CA ASN A 46 16.49 4.58 7.39
C ASN A 46 16.12 4.46 5.91
N GLN A 47 15.02 3.78 5.60
CA GLN A 47 14.46 3.72 4.26
C GLN A 47 12.95 3.77 4.26
N LEU A 48 12.41 4.40 3.22
CA LEU A 48 11.03 4.23 2.80
C LEU A 48 10.92 2.92 2.02
N CYS A 49 9.73 2.31 2.04
CA CYS A 49 9.43 1.15 1.21
C CYS A 49 8.00 1.23 0.68
N ASN A 50 7.70 0.39 -0.31
CA ASN A 50 6.33 0.12 -0.77
C ASN A 50 5.99 -1.36 -0.55
N GLU A 51 6.60 -1.98 0.46
CA GLU A 51 6.28 -3.34 0.86
C GLU A 51 4.83 -3.45 1.30
N VAL A 52 4.28 -4.64 1.10
CA VAL A 52 2.95 -5.02 1.54
C VAL A 52 3.10 -6.27 2.37
N HIS A 53 2.58 -6.21 3.58
CA HIS A 53 2.55 -7.32 4.51
C HIS A 53 1.13 -7.58 4.91
N MET A 54 0.75 -8.85 5.00
CA MET A 54 -0.58 -9.24 5.43
C MET A 54 -0.48 -10.10 6.67
N TYR A 55 -1.27 -9.77 7.67
CA TYR A 55 -1.39 -10.59 8.86
C TYR A 55 -2.71 -11.37 8.78
N ARG A 56 -2.61 -12.69 8.78
CA ARG A 56 -3.74 -13.62 8.73
C ARG A 56 -4.22 -13.87 10.16
N LEU A 57 -5.38 -13.32 10.52
CA LEU A 57 -5.88 -13.38 11.90
C LEU A 57 -6.16 -14.81 12.37
N LYS A 58 -6.61 -15.67 11.46
CA LYS A 58 -6.99 -17.05 11.76
C LYS A 58 -5.81 -17.92 12.20
N THR A 59 -4.61 -17.68 11.67
CA THR A 59 -3.41 -18.49 11.97
C THR A 59 -2.35 -17.75 12.76
N ASP A 60 -2.55 -16.46 13.06
CA ASP A 60 -1.57 -15.61 13.74
C ASP A 60 -0.23 -15.53 12.99
N GLU A 61 -0.30 -15.42 11.66
CA GLU A 61 0.89 -15.44 10.81
C GLU A 61 0.96 -14.20 9.91
N TRP A 62 2.18 -13.68 9.78
CA TRP A 62 2.51 -12.70 8.74
C TRP A 62 2.86 -13.42 7.45
N ILE A 63 2.20 -13.01 6.37
CA ILE A 63 2.44 -13.47 5.01
C ILE A 63 2.79 -12.28 4.11
N SER A 64 3.56 -12.55 3.07
CA SER A 64 3.80 -11.59 1.99
C SER A 64 2.91 -11.97 0.81
N PRO A 65 1.97 -11.11 0.38
CA PRO A 65 1.23 -11.38 -0.85
C PRO A 65 2.14 -11.26 -2.06
N THR A 66 1.75 -11.96 -3.13
CA THR A 66 2.30 -11.68 -4.47
C THR A 66 1.70 -10.37 -4.96
N VAL A 67 2.56 -9.40 -5.28
CA VAL A 67 2.11 -8.09 -5.76
C VAL A 67 2.26 -8.01 -7.26
N THR A 68 1.17 -7.64 -7.94
CA THR A 68 1.09 -7.43 -9.39
C THR A 68 0.57 -6.03 -9.72
N GLY A 69 0.76 -5.59 -10.96
CA GLY A 69 0.35 -4.25 -11.39
C GLY A 69 1.18 -3.12 -10.78
N ASP A 70 0.55 -1.97 -10.59
CA ASP A 70 1.19 -0.75 -10.13
C ASP A 70 1.43 -0.75 -8.62
N ARG A 71 2.66 -0.44 -8.23
CA ARG A 71 3.03 -0.18 -6.84
C ARG A 71 3.14 1.32 -6.61
N PRO A 72 2.69 1.85 -5.46
CA PRO A 72 3.06 3.21 -5.09
C PRO A 72 4.59 3.31 -4.97
N PRO A 73 5.20 4.50 -5.15
CA PRO A 73 6.61 4.68 -4.82
C PRO A 73 6.87 4.33 -3.34
N PRO A 74 8.13 4.17 -2.90
CA PRO A 74 8.44 4.08 -1.48
C PRO A 74 7.83 5.26 -0.71
N ILE A 75 6.90 4.98 0.21
CA ILE A 75 5.95 5.98 0.71
C ILE A 75 5.58 5.75 2.19
N TYR A 76 5.27 6.83 2.88
CA TYR A 76 4.73 6.87 4.24
C TYR A 76 3.78 8.07 4.41
N ASN A 77 3.06 8.13 5.54
CA ASN A 77 2.12 9.19 5.92
C ASN A 77 1.02 9.44 4.87
N PHE A 78 0.52 8.38 4.25
CA PHE A 78 -0.60 8.41 3.30
C PHE A 78 -1.90 7.97 3.96
N SER A 79 -3.03 8.26 3.32
CA SER A 79 -4.34 7.71 3.68
C SER A 79 -4.58 6.39 2.96
N LEU A 80 -5.06 5.38 3.69
CA LEU A 80 -5.46 4.08 3.16
C LEU A 80 -6.84 3.75 3.73
N SER A 81 -7.77 3.30 2.90
CA SER A 81 -9.13 2.96 3.34
C SER A 81 -9.70 1.83 2.50
N SER A 82 -10.43 0.92 3.15
CA SER A 82 -11.17 -0.12 2.45
C SER A 82 -12.35 0.49 1.70
N ILE A 83 -12.54 0.09 0.44
CA ILE A 83 -13.74 0.42 -0.35
C ILE A 83 -14.74 -0.73 -0.23
N THR A 84 -14.24 -1.97 -0.31
CA THR A 84 -15.01 -3.19 -0.11
C THR A 84 -14.20 -4.16 0.77
N ASN A 85 -14.70 -5.37 0.99
CA ASN A 85 -13.96 -6.42 1.68
C ASN A 85 -12.65 -6.79 0.98
N THR A 86 -12.57 -6.66 -0.34
CA THR A 86 -11.42 -7.09 -1.15
C THR A 86 -10.72 -5.93 -1.84
N THR A 87 -11.15 -4.68 -1.63
CA THR A 87 -10.56 -3.54 -2.34
C THR A 87 -10.27 -2.37 -1.41
N ALA A 88 -9.23 -1.61 -1.73
CA ALA A 88 -8.79 -0.46 -0.97
C ALA A 88 -8.34 0.69 -1.86
N ILE A 89 -8.42 1.91 -1.33
CA ILE A 89 -7.91 3.13 -1.95
C ILE A 89 -6.78 3.71 -1.11
N LEU A 90 -5.69 4.08 -1.77
CA LEU A 90 -4.60 4.86 -1.22
C LEU A 90 -4.59 6.24 -1.87
N PHE A 91 -4.47 7.28 -1.05
CA PHE A 91 -4.31 8.65 -1.53
C PHE A 91 -3.21 9.39 -0.77
N GLY A 92 -2.43 10.15 -1.55
CA GLY A 92 -1.47 11.11 -1.04
C GLY A 92 -0.25 10.44 -0.39
N GLY A 93 0.34 11.13 0.59
CA GLY A 93 1.54 10.69 1.29
C GLY A 93 2.81 11.40 0.86
N VAL A 94 3.93 10.93 1.37
CA VAL A 94 5.25 11.51 1.13
C VAL A 94 6.19 10.43 0.62
N ALA A 95 6.87 10.71 -0.49
CA ALA A 95 7.77 9.78 -1.16
C ALA A 95 9.18 10.38 -1.34
N GLY A 96 10.20 9.52 -1.43
CA GLY A 96 11.58 9.93 -1.68
C GLY A 96 12.11 10.96 -0.66
N HIS A 97 12.69 12.05 -1.14
CA HIS A 97 13.23 13.16 -0.34
C HIS A 97 12.13 14.13 0.11
N ASP A 98 11.17 13.65 0.92
CA ASP A 98 10.06 14.45 1.45
C ASP A 98 9.12 15.06 0.41
N ARG A 99 9.02 14.45 -0.78
CA ARG A 99 8.13 14.95 -1.82
C ARG A 99 6.69 14.55 -1.49
N PRO A 100 5.77 15.50 -1.23
CA PRO A 100 4.36 15.19 -1.13
C PRO A 100 3.86 14.69 -2.48
N ILE A 101 3.00 13.68 -2.48
CA ILE A 101 2.35 13.18 -3.70
C ILE A 101 0.83 13.33 -3.56
N ASN A 102 0.15 13.38 -4.69
CA ASN A 102 -1.31 13.44 -4.80
C ASN A 102 -1.85 12.30 -5.67
N ASP A 103 -1.04 11.27 -5.90
CA ASP A 103 -1.44 10.10 -6.66
C ASP A 103 -2.50 9.28 -5.91
N VAL A 104 -3.41 8.68 -6.66
CA VAL A 104 -4.40 7.72 -6.16
C VAL A 104 -4.08 6.33 -6.69
N TYR A 105 -4.11 5.35 -5.80
CA TYR A 105 -3.98 3.94 -6.14
C TYR A 105 -5.18 3.17 -5.64
N VAL A 106 -5.67 2.23 -6.44
CA VAL A 106 -6.66 1.24 -6.02
C VAL A 106 -5.97 -0.11 -5.96
N PHE A 107 -6.20 -0.83 -4.87
CA PHE A 107 -5.71 -2.19 -4.67
C PHE A 107 -6.88 -3.15 -4.62
N GLU A 108 -6.72 -4.29 -5.28
CA GLU A 108 -7.62 -5.43 -5.18
C GLU A 108 -6.86 -6.62 -4.59
N PHE A 109 -7.51 -7.31 -3.65
CA PHE A 109 -6.97 -8.45 -2.92
C PHE A 109 -7.78 -9.70 -3.26
N THR A 110 -7.10 -10.72 -3.79
CA THR A 110 -7.69 -12.01 -4.13
C THR A 110 -6.88 -13.15 -3.52
N LYS A 111 -7.45 -14.34 -3.49
CA LYS A 111 -6.79 -15.54 -2.98
C LYS A 111 -6.86 -16.63 -4.03
N ASP A 112 -5.69 -17.07 -4.48
CA ASP A 112 -5.53 -18.26 -5.30
C ASP A 112 -5.37 -19.50 -4.42
N SER A 113 -5.08 -20.67 -5.01
CA SER A 113 -5.06 -21.96 -4.30
C SER A 113 -4.22 -21.98 -3.01
N THR A 114 -3.16 -21.16 -2.93
CA THR A 114 -2.24 -21.10 -1.79
C THR A 114 -1.92 -19.68 -1.33
N ASP A 115 -1.92 -18.71 -2.24
CA ASP A 115 -1.33 -17.39 -2.02
C ASP A 115 -2.36 -16.27 -2.12
N ILE A 116 -2.12 -15.20 -1.35
CA ILE A 116 -2.85 -13.95 -1.53
C ILE A 116 -2.17 -13.13 -2.63
N LEU A 117 -2.97 -12.61 -3.54
CA LEU A 117 -2.55 -11.67 -4.56
C LEU A 117 -3.03 -10.27 -4.20
N MET A 118 -2.18 -9.27 -4.41
CA MET A 118 -2.57 -7.87 -4.42
C MET A 118 -2.28 -7.28 -5.80
N SER A 119 -3.32 -6.88 -6.50
CA SER A 119 -3.20 -6.17 -7.79
C SER A 119 -3.37 -4.67 -7.56
N GLY A 120 -2.44 -3.86 -8.05
CA GLY A 120 -2.50 -2.41 -7.94
C GLY A 120 -2.77 -1.70 -9.27
N PHE A 121 -3.51 -0.60 -9.21
CA PHE A 121 -3.80 0.27 -10.34
C PHE A 121 -3.59 1.73 -9.94
N LYS A 122 -2.67 2.43 -10.63
CA LYS A 122 -2.54 3.87 -10.47
C LYS A 122 -3.65 4.56 -11.27
N MET A 123 -4.47 5.36 -10.59
CA MET A 123 -5.49 6.17 -11.27
C MET A 123 -4.80 7.31 -12.02
N ILE A 124 -4.80 7.25 -13.35
CA ILE A 124 -4.35 8.35 -14.19
C ILE A 124 -5.55 9.25 -14.41
N TYR A 125 -5.58 10.42 -13.75
CA TYR A 125 -6.56 11.44 -14.09
C TYR A 125 -6.26 11.97 -15.50
N ALA A 126 -7.05 11.57 -16.50
CA ALA A 126 -7.18 12.36 -17.72
C ALA A 126 -7.90 13.66 -17.34
N SER A 127 -7.12 14.68 -16.96
CA SER A 127 -7.57 16.03 -16.56
C SER A 127 -8.89 16.06 -15.79
N MET A 128 -8.85 16.17 -14.46
CA MET A 128 -9.98 16.77 -13.76
C MET A 128 -10.18 18.17 -14.33
N GLY A 129 -11.07 18.28 -15.31
CA GLY A 129 -11.72 19.52 -15.68
C GLY A 129 -12.27 20.07 -14.38
N ILE A 130 -11.65 21.14 -13.92
CA ILE A 130 -12.14 21.95 -12.81
C ILE A 130 -13.60 22.23 -13.13
N MET A 131 -14.51 21.60 -12.39
CA MET A 131 -15.89 22.06 -12.34
C MET A 131 -15.82 23.48 -11.78
N HIS A 132 -15.78 24.45 -12.68
CA HIS A 132 -16.15 25.81 -12.38
C HIS A 132 -17.62 25.74 -11.97
N SER A 133 -17.90 25.74 -10.67
CA SER A 133 -19.23 26.09 -10.18
C SER A 133 -19.42 27.57 -10.48
N GLN A 134 -20.06 27.86 -11.61
CA GLN A 134 -20.73 29.15 -11.80
C GLN A 134 -21.84 29.21 -10.76
N HIS A 135 -21.65 30.06 -9.75
CA HIS A 135 -22.74 30.47 -8.87
C HIS A 135 -23.74 31.30 -9.70
N TYR A 136 -24.99 30.85 -9.71
CA TYR A 136 -26.15 31.68 -10.08
C TYR A 136 -26.46 32.68 -8.96
#